data_AF-A0A7Y5RBY4-F1
#
_entry.id   AF-A0A7Y5RBY4-F1
#
_cell.length_a   1.000
_cell.length_b   1.000
_cell.length_c   1.000
_cell.angle_alpha   90.00
_cell.angle_beta   90.00
_cell.angle_gamma   90.00
#
_symmetry.space_group_name_H-M   'P 1'
#
loop_
_entity.id
_entity.type
_entity.pdbx_description
1 polymer ?
#
loop_
_entity_poly.entity_id
_entity_poly.type
_entity_poly.pdbx_seq_one_letter_code
_entity_poly.pdbx_strand_id
1 'polypeptide(L)'
;MSDGTAVVTQIETAKVSYLRRAFSFPVMLACLLVVLSVLTVRGRFDDPDMWWHLKMGSVMWETHSIPHTDLFSYTTAHHAYIPHEWLSELSIYGAYRWGGYQGLMVWLCFFTSALLLSGYCLCWLYSKNAKIAFLGPLTIWLFSTTGVAVRPQMVGYLFLVFELLILHAGQTRNPRWFFTLPVLFAIWVNAHGSFFLGLLVAALVLASSFVDFQAGLLACRRWEASRQRALAFAVVLSIAALFLNPIGLSQILYPVDTLLHQHIGLSQVEEWQALQFSGGRDFAFLGIIALILLLPAIRRTELWCQELLLLALGAWLAANHQRMLFVFGILTAPILSRLLATAWDNYVAAQDLPGANAILIAVSLFFVFGTFP
;
A
#
# COMPACT_ATOMS: atom_id res chain seq x y z
N MET A 1 14.49 14.00 -52.76
CA MET A 1 15.51 13.95 -51.69
C MET A 1 15.14 14.77 -50.43
N SER A 2 13.99 15.47 -50.38
CA SER A 2 13.55 16.25 -49.20
C SER A 2 12.77 15.46 -48.14
N ASP A 3 12.16 14.32 -48.50
CA ASP A 3 11.32 13.57 -47.57
C ASP A 3 12.13 12.72 -46.58
N GLY A 4 13.35 12.31 -46.95
CA GLY A 4 14.21 11.50 -46.08
C GLY A 4 14.79 12.28 -44.89
N THR A 5 15.10 13.56 -45.06
CA THR A 5 15.67 14.40 -43.99
C THR A 5 14.64 14.77 -42.93
N ALA A 6 13.40 15.09 -43.32
CA ALA A 6 12.32 15.40 -42.40
C ALA A 6 11.93 14.21 -41.50
N VAL A 7 11.92 12.99 -42.05
CA VAL A 7 11.65 11.76 -41.31
C VAL A 7 12.77 11.44 -40.31
N VAL A 8 14.03 11.64 -40.69
CA VAL A 8 15.19 11.44 -39.78
C VAL A 8 15.15 12.44 -38.63
N THR A 9 14.86 13.72 -38.88
CA THR A 9 14.76 14.75 -37.83
C THR A 9 13.59 14.49 -36.86
N GLN A 10 12.45 13.99 -37.35
CA GLN A 10 11.33 13.58 -36.49
C GLN A 10 11.66 12.37 -35.62
N ILE A 11 12.38 11.39 -36.16
CA ILE A 11 12.81 10.20 -35.40
C ILE A 11 13.82 10.59 -34.33
N GLU A 12 14.77 11.48 -34.62
CA GLU A 12 15.76 11.95 -33.65
C GLU A 12 15.11 12.79 -32.54
N THR A 13 14.21 13.71 -32.87
CA THR A 13 13.48 14.50 -31.86
C THR A 13 12.57 13.63 -30.99
N ALA A 14 11.91 12.63 -31.56
CA ALA A 14 11.15 11.63 -30.79
C ALA A 14 12.06 10.83 -29.85
N LYS A 15 13.20 10.30 -30.33
CA LYS A 15 14.17 9.56 -29.51
C LYS A 15 14.71 10.40 -28.34
N VAL A 16 15.07 11.66 -28.59
CA VAL A 16 15.52 12.59 -27.55
C VAL A 16 14.42 12.85 -26.51
N SER A 17 13.15 12.91 -26.94
CA SER A 17 12.00 13.03 -26.03
C SER A 17 11.81 11.79 -25.15
N TYR A 18 11.95 10.59 -25.71
CA TYR A 18 11.86 9.33 -24.94
C TYR A 18 12.99 9.20 -23.91
N LEU A 19 14.24 9.48 -24.31
CA LEU A 19 15.38 9.42 -23.39
C LEU A 19 15.25 10.43 -22.25
N ARG A 20 14.77 11.65 -22.53
CA ARG A 20 14.51 12.65 -21.47
C ARG A 20 13.42 12.20 -20.49
N ARG A 21 12.39 11.49 -20.96
CA ARG A 21 11.36 10.93 -20.07
C ARG A 21 11.89 9.77 -19.24
N ALA A 22 12.62 8.85 -19.87
CA ALA A 22 13.19 7.67 -19.23
C ALA A 22 14.23 8.03 -18.15
N PHE A 23 15.02 9.08 -18.38
CA PHE A 23 16.02 9.59 -17.43
C PHE A 23 15.56 10.91 -16.77
N SER A 24 14.25 11.06 -16.55
CA SER A 24 13.71 12.21 -15.83
C SER A 24 13.96 12.10 -14.33
N PHE A 25 14.00 13.24 -13.64
CA PHE A 25 14.18 13.26 -12.19
C PHE A 25 13.14 12.43 -11.40
N PRO A 26 11.83 12.43 -11.75
CA PRO A 26 10.85 11.57 -11.09
C PRO A 26 11.12 10.07 -11.26
N VAL A 27 11.65 9.64 -12.43
CA VAL A 27 12.02 8.24 -12.66
C VAL A 27 13.25 7.87 -11.83
N MET A 28 14.24 8.77 -11.75
CA MET A 28 15.40 8.58 -10.88
C MET A 28 14.97 8.42 -9.41
N LEU A 29 14.05 9.25 -8.90
CA LEU A 29 13.48 9.10 -7.55
C LEU A 29 12.79 7.75 -7.36
N ALA A 30 12.02 7.29 -8.36
CA ALA A 30 11.39 5.98 -8.32
C ALA A 30 12.43 4.85 -8.26
N CYS A 31 13.54 4.94 -9.00
CA CYS A 31 14.64 3.98 -8.92
C CYS A 31 15.29 3.94 -7.53
N LEU A 32 15.45 5.09 -6.86
CA LEU A 32 15.95 5.14 -5.49
C LEU A 32 15.01 4.44 -4.50
N LEU A 33 13.69 4.50 -4.70
CA LEU A 33 12.73 3.74 -3.89
C LEU A 33 12.87 2.22 -4.10
N VAL A 34 13.14 1.78 -5.33
CA VAL A 34 13.43 0.37 -5.61
C VAL A 34 14.69 -0.08 -4.89
N VAL A 35 15.77 0.71 -4.93
CA VAL A 35 17.01 0.43 -4.17
C VAL A 35 16.72 0.34 -2.68
N LEU A 36 15.99 1.32 -2.12
CA LEU A 36 15.60 1.31 -0.71
C LEU A 36 14.83 0.03 -0.35
N SER A 37 13.88 -0.39 -1.19
CA SER A 37 13.11 -1.62 -0.98
C SER A 37 14.02 -2.85 -0.92
N VAL A 38 14.92 -3.02 -1.89
CA VAL A 38 15.84 -4.16 -2.00
C VAL A 38 16.80 -4.19 -0.81
N LEU A 39 17.40 -3.04 -0.45
CA LEU A 39 18.29 -2.94 0.71
C LEU A 39 17.57 -3.24 2.04
N THR A 40 16.27 -2.94 2.13
CA THR A 40 15.45 -3.24 3.31
C THR A 40 15.17 -4.73 3.45
N VAL A 41 14.92 -5.42 2.34
CA VAL A 41 14.43 -6.81 2.35
C VAL A 41 15.49 -7.87 2.09
N ARG A 42 16.68 -7.50 1.62
CA ARG A 42 17.75 -8.44 1.24
C ARG A 42 18.21 -9.42 2.33
N GLY A 43 17.86 -9.17 3.59
CA GLY A 43 18.15 -10.05 4.73
C GLY A 43 16.91 -10.53 5.49
N ARG A 44 15.70 -10.27 4.98
CA ARG A 44 14.42 -10.50 5.69
C ARG A 44 13.86 -11.90 5.46
N PHE A 45 14.65 -12.91 5.85
CA PHE A 45 14.26 -14.32 5.95
C PHE A 45 14.19 -14.80 7.41
N ASP A 46 14.15 -13.86 8.34
CA ASP A 46 14.16 -14.03 9.79
C ASP A 46 12.76 -14.21 10.38
N ASP A 47 11.71 -14.17 9.54
CA ASP A 47 10.34 -14.28 9.97
C ASP A 47 9.92 -15.74 10.26
N PRO A 48 9.39 -16.04 11.46
CA PRO A 48 9.01 -17.40 11.81
C PRO A 48 7.79 -17.91 11.02
N ASP A 49 6.85 -17.03 10.65
CA ASP A 49 5.59 -17.43 10.01
C ASP A 49 5.76 -17.77 8.53
N MET A 50 6.84 -17.29 7.90
CA MET A 50 7.17 -17.60 6.50
C MET A 50 7.07 -19.10 6.18
N TRP A 51 7.60 -19.95 7.06
CA TRP A 51 7.64 -21.39 6.84
C TRP A 51 6.25 -22.02 6.84
N TRP A 52 5.34 -21.50 7.67
CA TRP A 52 3.94 -21.91 7.67
C TRP A 52 3.27 -21.59 6.33
N HIS A 53 3.37 -20.35 5.86
CA HIS A 53 2.79 -19.93 4.59
C HIS A 53 3.37 -20.71 3.40
N LEU A 54 4.68 -20.94 3.41
CA LEU A 54 5.34 -21.73 2.37
C LEU A 54 4.85 -23.18 2.39
N LYS A 55 4.70 -23.78 3.57
CA LYS A 55 4.22 -25.16 3.70
C LYS A 55 2.75 -25.29 3.35
N MET A 56 1.88 -24.39 3.80
CA MET A 56 0.47 -24.34 3.40
C MET A 56 0.34 -24.19 1.87
N GLY A 57 1.10 -23.27 1.27
CA GLY A 57 1.19 -23.12 -0.18
C GLY A 57 1.60 -24.41 -0.89
N SER A 58 2.59 -25.14 -0.36
CA SER A 58 3.01 -26.44 -0.91
C SER A 58 1.90 -27.49 -0.88
N VAL A 59 1.18 -27.58 0.24
CA VAL A 59 0.08 -28.55 0.40
C VAL A 59 -1.05 -28.24 -0.57
N MET A 60 -1.44 -26.98 -0.69
CA MET A 60 -2.48 -26.57 -1.64
C MET A 60 -2.06 -26.82 -3.09
N TRP A 61 -0.79 -26.57 -3.42
CA TRP A 61 -0.25 -26.81 -4.74
C TRP A 61 -0.20 -28.29 -5.11
N GLU A 62 0.16 -29.17 -4.17
CA GLU A 62 0.28 -30.61 -4.41
C GLU A 62 -1.07 -31.33 -4.41
N THR A 63 -1.99 -30.91 -3.54
CA THR A 63 -3.30 -31.57 -3.38
C THR A 63 -4.39 -30.97 -4.27
N HIS A 64 -4.14 -29.80 -4.86
CA HIS A 64 -5.15 -28.99 -5.57
C HIS A 64 -6.42 -28.74 -4.74
N SER A 65 -6.27 -28.68 -3.42
CA SER A 65 -7.35 -28.50 -2.47
C SER A 65 -6.97 -27.47 -1.41
N ILE A 66 -7.95 -26.70 -0.94
CA ILE A 66 -7.77 -25.71 0.11
C ILE A 66 -8.08 -26.39 1.46
N PRO A 67 -7.10 -26.57 2.38
CA PRO A 67 -7.32 -27.30 3.62
C PRO A 67 -8.26 -26.55 4.57
N HIS A 68 -9.39 -27.16 4.93
CA HIS A 68 -10.35 -26.62 5.91
C HIS A 68 -10.08 -27.11 7.35
N THR A 69 -9.00 -27.85 7.55
CA THR A 69 -8.60 -28.37 8.86
C THR A 69 -7.14 -28.03 9.15
N ASP A 70 -6.82 -27.81 10.41
CA ASP A 70 -5.46 -27.59 10.86
C ASP A 70 -4.60 -28.85 10.63
N LEU A 71 -3.52 -28.69 9.86
CA LEU A 71 -2.65 -29.79 9.45
C LEU A 71 -1.38 -29.92 10.31
N PHE A 72 -1.03 -28.90 11.08
CA PHE A 72 0.31 -28.77 11.65
C PHE A 72 0.31 -28.53 13.17
N SER A 73 -0.80 -28.09 13.76
CA SER A 73 -0.89 -27.91 15.20
C SER A 73 -0.80 -29.24 15.94
N TYR A 74 0.10 -29.32 16.92
CA TYR A 74 0.31 -30.53 17.72
C TYR A 74 -0.89 -30.89 18.61
N THR A 75 -1.50 -29.88 19.24
CA THR A 75 -2.59 -30.07 20.23
C THR A 75 -3.99 -30.04 19.61
N THR A 76 -4.15 -29.38 18.47
CA THR A 76 -5.45 -29.17 17.79
C THR A 76 -5.45 -29.67 16.36
N ALA A 77 -4.65 -30.70 16.06
CA ALA A 77 -4.64 -31.34 14.75
C ALA A 77 -6.08 -31.67 14.29
N HIS A 78 -6.36 -31.42 13.02
CA HIS A 78 -7.64 -31.66 12.35
C HIS A 78 -8.83 -30.82 12.82
N HIS A 79 -8.64 -29.83 13.70
CA HIS A 79 -9.69 -28.86 14.03
C HIS A 79 -9.98 -27.94 12.84
N ALA A 80 -11.17 -27.33 12.82
CA ALA A 80 -11.55 -26.41 11.75
C ALA A 80 -10.54 -25.25 11.61
N TYR A 81 -10.06 -25.04 10.38
CA TYR A 81 -9.13 -23.98 10.02
C TYR A 81 -9.74 -23.12 8.90
N ILE A 82 -9.51 -21.82 8.96
CA ILE A 82 -9.98 -20.86 7.95
C ILE A 82 -8.77 -20.41 7.11
N PRO A 83 -8.54 -21.02 5.93
CA PRO A 83 -7.46 -20.64 5.01
C PRO A 83 -7.74 -19.31 4.29
N HIS A 84 -7.89 -18.23 5.04
CA HIS A 84 -8.23 -16.89 4.57
C HIS A 84 -7.12 -16.22 3.72
N GLU A 85 -5.94 -16.82 3.63
CA GLU A 85 -4.76 -16.28 2.91
C GLU A 85 -4.32 -17.18 1.75
N TRP A 86 -5.15 -18.14 1.36
CA TRP A 86 -4.78 -19.22 0.43
C TRP A 86 -4.16 -18.72 -0.88
N LEU A 87 -4.67 -17.62 -1.43
CA LEU A 87 -4.17 -17.07 -2.70
C LEU A 87 -2.75 -16.52 -2.55
N SER A 88 -2.47 -15.85 -1.44
CA SER A 88 -1.14 -15.32 -1.14
C SER A 88 -0.15 -16.45 -0.87
N GLU A 89 -0.56 -17.48 -0.13
CA GLU A 89 0.26 -18.66 0.16
C GLU A 89 0.62 -19.43 -1.13
N LEU A 90 -0.32 -19.58 -2.06
CA LEU A 90 -0.04 -20.13 -3.40
C LEU A 90 0.97 -19.26 -4.17
N SER A 91 0.87 -17.93 -4.06
CA SER A 91 1.83 -17.03 -4.71
C SER A 91 3.24 -17.13 -4.12
N ILE A 92 3.35 -17.28 -2.79
CA ILE A 92 4.60 -17.47 -2.06
C ILE A 92 5.24 -18.80 -2.47
N TYR A 93 4.47 -19.89 -2.44
CA TYR A 93 4.99 -21.20 -2.85
C TYR A 93 5.32 -21.25 -4.35
N GLY A 94 4.53 -20.60 -5.21
CA GLY A 94 4.83 -20.48 -6.64
C GLY A 94 6.17 -19.79 -6.90
N ALA A 95 6.47 -18.72 -6.15
CA ALA A 95 7.77 -18.06 -6.19
C ALA A 95 8.91 -18.97 -5.73
N TYR A 96 8.71 -19.70 -4.63
CA TYR A 96 9.68 -20.69 -4.16
C TYR A 96 9.90 -21.83 -5.17
N ARG A 97 8.84 -22.31 -5.83
CA ARG A 97 8.95 -23.36 -6.84
C ARG A 97 9.71 -22.89 -8.09
N TRP A 98 9.60 -21.60 -8.43
CA TRP A 98 10.30 -21.02 -9.57
C TRP A 98 11.81 -20.85 -9.33
N GLY A 99 12.23 -20.40 -8.14
CA GLY A 99 13.63 -20.03 -7.91
C GLY A 99 14.16 -20.30 -6.49
N GLY A 100 13.51 -21.16 -5.72
CA GLY A 100 13.84 -21.41 -4.32
C GLY A 100 13.82 -20.12 -3.48
N TYR A 101 14.86 -19.93 -2.67
CA TYR A 101 15.02 -18.71 -1.85
C TYR A 101 15.16 -17.44 -2.70
N GLN A 102 15.81 -17.50 -3.86
CA GLN A 102 15.89 -16.34 -4.76
C GLN A 102 14.49 -15.96 -5.27
N GLY A 103 13.63 -16.94 -5.55
CA GLY A 103 12.24 -16.70 -5.92
C GLY A 103 11.45 -15.99 -4.81
N LEU A 104 11.60 -16.41 -3.56
CA LEU A 104 11.01 -15.72 -2.40
C LEU A 104 11.55 -14.30 -2.21
N MET A 105 12.85 -14.09 -2.43
CA MET A 105 13.46 -12.75 -2.41
C MET A 105 12.84 -11.86 -3.49
N VAL A 106 12.70 -12.37 -4.72
CA VAL A 106 12.06 -11.65 -5.83
C VAL A 106 10.62 -11.30 -5.49
N TRP A 107 9.88 -12.23 -4.89
CA TRP A 107 8.50 -12.00 -4.42
C TRP A 107 8.45 -10.82 -3.43
N LEU A 108 9.30 -10.83 -2.39
CA LEU A 108 9.31 -9.78 -1.37
C LEU A 108 9.79 -8.43 -1.92
N CYS A 109 10.84 -8.43 -2.76
CA CYS A 109 11.31 -7.25 -3.48
C CYS A 109 10.20 -6.66 -4.35
N PHE A 110 9.46 -7.49 -5.09
CA PHE A 110 8.36 -7.07 -5.95
C PHE A 110 7.26 -6.37 -5.14
N PHE A 111 6.72 -7.00 -4.11
CA PHE A 111 5.63 -6.41 -3.33
C PHE A 111 6.06 -5.15 -2.56
N THR A 112 7.29 -5.13 -2.02
CA THR A 112 7.81 -3.95 -1.34
C THR A 112 8.07 -2.80 -2.31
N SER A 113 8.67 -3.07 -3.48
CA SER A 113 8.84 -2.07 -4.55
C SER A 113 7.48 -1.55 -5.04
N ALA A 114 6.53 -2.45 -5.32
CA ALA A 114 5.20 -2.09 -5.77
C ALA A 114 4.47 -1.20 -4.75
N LEU A 115 4.62 -1.50 -3.45
CA LEU A 115 4.08 -0.68 -2.38
C LEU A 115 4.66 0.74 -2.39
N LEU A 116 5.98 0.88 -2.45
CA LEU A 116 6.63 2.20 -2.43
C LEU A 116 6.36 3.00 -3.71
N LEU A 117 6.35 2.35 -4.87
CA LEU A 117 6.08 2.99 -6.16
C LEU A 117 4.61 3.40 -6.31
N SER A 118 3.68 2.57 -5.86
CA SER A 118 2.25 2.93 -5.85
C SER A 118 1.98 4.04 -4.83
N GLY A 119 2.64 4.02 -3.67
CA GLY A 119 2.65 5.12 -2.71
C GLY A 119 3.20 6.42 -3.30
N TYR A 120 4.26 6.34 -4.11
CA TYR A 120 4.83 7.51 -4.80
C TYR A 120 3.84 8.11 -5.78
N CYS A 121 3.18 7.25 -6.57
CA CYS A 121 2.12 7.65 -7.49
C CYS A 121 0.96 8.32 -6.73
N LEU A 122 0.50 7.71 -5.63
CA LEU A 122 -0.57 8.24 -4.80
C LEU A 122 -0.20 9.63 -4.24
N CYS A 123 0.97 9.76 -3.63
CA CYS A 123 1.43 11.02 -3.06
C CYS A 123 1.66 12.09 -4.14
N TRP A 124 2.12 11.72 -5.34
CA TRP A 124 2.17 12.63 -6.50
C TRP A 124 0.79 13.12 -6.90
N LEU A 125 -0.24 12.26 -6.85
CA LEU A 125 -1.60 12.68 -7.19
C LEU A 125 -2.13 13.77 -6.24
N TYR A 126 -1.72 13.73 -4.97
CA TYR A 126 -2.11 14.71 -3.93
C TYR A 126 -1.25 15.97 -3.92
N SER A 127 0.06 15.87 -4.18
CA SER A 127 0.98 17.02 -4.10
C SER A 127 1.24 17.72 -5.44
N LYS A 128 1.11 16.99 -6.56
CA LYS A 128 1.61 17.38 -7.90
C LYS A 128 3.08 17.81 -7.93
N ASN A 129 3.86 17.44 -6.91
CA ASN A 129 5.27 17.78 -6.78
C ASN A 129 6.08 16.50 -6.50
N ALA A 130 6.97 16.13 -7.43
CA ALA A 130 7.76 14.91 -7.36
C ALA A 130 8.65 14.82 -6.10
N LYS A 131 9.21 15.95 -5.63
CA LYS A 131 10.07 15.99 -4.43
C LYS A 131 9.25 15.68 -3.17
N ILE A 132 8.08 16.31 -3.06
CA ILE A 132 7.16 16.08 -1.94
C ILE A 132 6.56 14.67 -2.00
N ALA A 133 6.19 14.23 -3.20
CA ALA A 133 5.66 12.89 -3.42
C ALA A 133 6.64 11.80 -2.96
N PHE A 134 7.95 12.02 -3.08
CA PHE A 134 8.98 11.09 -2.61
C PHE A 134 9.01 10.92 -1.09
N LEU A 135 8.62 11.93 -0.31
CA LEU A 135 8.50 11.80 1.15
C LEU A 135 7.38 10.86 1.59
N GLY A 136 6.35 10.70 0.75
CA GLY A 136 5.23 9.80 1.01
C GLY A 136 5.65 8.34 1.19
N PRO A 137 6.28 7.71 0.18
CA PRO A 137 6.88 6.37 0.29
C PRO A 137 7.88 6.23 1.43
N LEU A 138 8.66 7.25 1.78
CA LEU A 138 9.54 7.20 2.94
C LEU A 138 8.76 7.08 4.25
N THR A 139 7.61 7.77 4.34
CA THR A 139 6.68 7.66 5.47
C THR A 139 6.06 6.26 5.52
N ILE A 140 5.60 5.73 4.37
CA ILE A 140 5.07 4.37 4.26
C ILE A 140 6.14 3.35 4.70
N TRP A 141 7.35 3.47 4.15
CA TRP A 141 8.48 2.60 4.45
C TRP A 141 8.83 2.60 5.94
N LEU A 142 8.95 3.79 6.55
CA LEU A 142 9.30 3.93 7.97
C LEU A 142 8.37 3.11 8.87
N PHE A 143 7.07 3.17 8.59
CA PHE A 143 6.06 2.48 9.39
C PHE A 143 5.75 1.06 8.94
N SER A 144 6.06 0.67 7.70
CA SER A 144 5.85 -0.70 7.22
C SER A 144 6.98 -1.65 7.61
N THR A 145 8.20 -1.15 7.88
CA THR A 145 9.41 -1.95 8.16
C THR A 145 9.30 -2.97 9.31
N THR A 146 8.29 -2.88 10.18
CA THR A 146 8.00 -3.89 11.22
C THR A 146 7.38 -5.16 10.65
N GLY A 147 6.60 -5.05 9.57
CA GLY A 147 5.86 -6.16 8.96
C GLY A 147 6.33 -6.53 7.56
N VAL A 148 7.46 -5.98 7.09
CA VAL A 148 8.03 -6.39 5.79
C VAL A 148 8.75 -7.72 5.96
N ALA A 149 8.08 -8.78 5.53
CA ALA A 149 8.55 -10.16 5.51
C ALA A 149 7.84 -10.92 4.38
N VAL A 150 8.28 -12.16 4.10
CA VAL A 150 7.61 -13.07 3.17
C VAL A 150 6.28 -13.56 3.80
N ARG A 151 5.30 -12.67 3.84
CA ARG A 151 3.98 -12.86 4.46
C ARG A 151 2.86 -12.38 3.54
N PRO A 152 1.68 -13.03 3.54
CA PRO A 152 0.47 -12.56 2.84
C PRO A 152 0.12 -11.09 3.10
N GLN A 153 0.45 -10.58 4.27
CA GLN A 153 0.28 -9.18 4.68
C GLN A 153 0.82 -8.16 3.66
N MET A 154 1.94 -8.47 2.97
CA MET A 154 2.51 -7.59 1.94
C MET A 154 1.55 -7.33 0.77
N VAL A 155 0.73 -8.33 0.42
CA VAL A 155 -0.31 -8.20 -0.60
C VAL A 155 -1.42 -7.27 -0.10
N GLY A 156 -1.79 -7.40 1.18
CA GLY A 156 -2.78 -6.54 1.83
C GLY A 156 -2.36 -5.06 1.90
N TYR A 157 -1.06 -4.78 2.09
CA TYR A 157 -0.53 -3.41 2.06
C TYR A 157 -0.71 -2.78 0.69
N LEU A 158 -0.36 -3.53 -0.36
CA LEU A 158 -0.47 -3.06 -1.73
C LEU A 158 -1.93 -2.79 -2.12
N PHE A 159 -2.85 -3.67 -1.73
CA PHE A 159 -4.27 -3.48 -1.99
C PHE A 159 -4.86 -2.25 -1.27
N LEU A 160 -4.41 -1.94 -0.06
CA LEU A 160 -4.82 -0.71 0.62
C LEU A 160 -4.36 0.55 -0.14
N VAL A 161 -3.13 0.57 -0.68
CA VAL A 161 -2.67 1.70 -1.53
C VAL A 161 -3.46 1.77 -2.83
N PHE A 162 -3.75 0.64 -3.46
CA PHE A 162 -4.57 0.58 -4.68
C PHE A 162 -6.00 1.06 -4.44
N GLU A 163 -6.60 0.72 -3.30
CA GLU A 163 -7.88 1.26 -2.89
C GLU A 163 -7.85 2.79 -2.80
N LEU A 164 -6.84 3.37 -2.14
CA LEU A 164 -6.71 4.84 -2.05
C LEU A 164 -6.52 5.48 -3.43
N LEU A 165 -5.80 4.84 -4.36
CA LEU A 165 -5.66 5.28 -5.74
C LEU A 165 -7.01 5.25 -6.48
N ILE A 166 -7.79 4.18 -6.31
CA ILE A 166 -9.13 4.03 -6.90
C ILE A 166 -10.08 5.09 -6.34
N LEU A 167 -10.09 5.29 -5.02
CA LEU A 167 -10.92 6.29 -4.34
C LEU A 167 -10.57 7.70 -4.83
N HIS A 168 -9.28 8.03 -4.93
CA HIS A 168 -8.82 9.30 -5.46
C HIS A 168 -9.21 9.50 -6.93
N ALA A 169 -9.06 8.47 -7.78
CA ALA A 169 -9.43 8.55 -9.19
C ALA A 169 -10.95 8.69 -9.39
N GLY A 170 -11.75 8.00 -8.58
CA GLY A 170 -13.21 8.13 -8.56
C GLY A 170 -13.68 9.51 -8.15
N GLN A 171 -13.02 10.10 -7.15
CA GLN A 171 -13.34 11.44 -6.66
C GLN A 171 -12.90 12.54 -7.62
N THR A 172 -11.69 12.47 -8.19
CA THR A 172 -11.08 13.59 -8.93
C THR A 172 -11.23 13.49 -10.45
N ARG A 173 -11.30 12.27 -11.01
CA ARG A 173 -11.37 12.06 -12.46
C ARG A 173 -12.76 11.64 -12.91
N ASN A 174 -13.15 10.41 -12.58
CA ASN A 174 -14.41 9.82 -13.08
C ASN A 174 -14.98 8.85 -12.05
N PRO A 175 -16.24 9.02 -11.60
CA PRO A 175 -16.86 8.13 -10.60
C PRO A 175 -16.90 6.65 -11.02
N ARG A 176 -16.77 6.34 -12.32
CA ARG A 176 -16.68 4.95 -12.80
C ARG A 176 -15.49 4.18 -12.23
N TRP A 177 -14.42 4.86 -11.84
CA TRP A 177 -13.27 4.21 -11.18
C TRP A 177 -13.67 3.50 -9.89
N PHE A 178 -14.71 3.94 -9.17
CA PHE A 178 -15.17 3.23 -7.98
C PHE A 178 -15.61 1.79 -8.27
N PHE A 179 -16.04 1.47 -9.49
CA PHE A 179 -16.41 0.10 -9.89
C PHE A 179 -15.21 -0.84 -10.07
N THR A 180 -13.97 -0.37 -9.88
CA THR A 180 -12.80 -1.23 -9.69
C THR A 180 -12.73 -1.81 -8.27
N LEU A 181 -13.38 -1.18 -7.28
CA LEU A 181 -13.38 -1.67 -5.88
C LEU A 181 -13.91 -3.11 -5.75
N PRO A 182 -15.04 -3.51 -6.36
CA PRO A 182 -15.52 -4.89 -6.23
C PRO A 182 -14.52 -5.93 -6.72
N VAL A 183 -13.81 -5.64 -7.81
CA VAL A 183 -12.75 -6.53 -8.32
C VAL A 183 -11.58 -6.60 -7.34
N LEU A 184 -11.17 -5.46 -6.77
CA LEU A 184 -10.13 -5.41 -5.76
C LEU A 184 -10.52 -6.26 -4.53
N PHE A 185 -11.74 -6.09 -3.99
CA PHE A 185 -12.21 -6.81 -2.82
C PHE A 185 -12.42 -8.32 -3.06
N ALA A 186 -12.86 -8.72 -4.26
CA ALA A 186 -12.96 -10.13 -4.66
C ALA A 186 -11.60 -10.83 -4.60
N ILE A 187 -10.53 -10.15 -4.99
CA ILE A 187 -9.17 -10.71 -4.92
C ILE A 187 -8.63 -10.60 -3.49
N TRP A 188 -8.84 -9.47 -2.83
CA TRP A 188 -8.30 -9.18 -1.51
C TRP A 188 -8.83 -10.13 -0.45
N VAL A 189 -10.13 -10.45 -0.46
CA VAL A 189 -10.72 -11.38 0.53
C VAL A 189 -10.01 -12.72 0.55
N ASN A 190 -9.53 -13.20 -0.61
CA ASN A 190 -8.81 -14.46 -0.77
C ASN A 190 -7.30 -14.38 -0.49
N ALA A 191 -6.76 -13.16 -0.50
CA ALA A 191 -5.33 -12.91 -0.34
C ALA A 191 -4.94 -12.64 1.11
N HIS A 192 -5.72 -11.85 1.85
CA HIS A 192 -5.38 -11.45 3.21
C HIS A 192 -6.57 -10.87 3.98
N GLY A 193 -6.66 -11.13 5.28
CA GLY A 193 -7.75 -10.66 6.15
C GLY A 193 -7.88 -9.13 6.30
N SER A 194 -6.88 -8.36 5.84
CA SER A 194 -6.91 -6.89 5.90
C SER A 194 -7.93 -6.24 4.95
N PHE A 195 -8.65 -6.99 4.12
CA PHE A 195 -9.77 -6.45 3.33
C PHE A 195 -10.79 -5.73 4.24
N PHE A 196 -10.93 -6.15 5.50
CA PHE A 196 -11.79 -5.48 6.47
C PHE A 196 -11.38 -4.02 6.70
N LEU A 197 -10.07 -3.74 6.73
CA LEU A 197 -9.56 -2.37 6.86
C LEU A 197 -9.93 -1.52 5.65
N GLY A 198 -9.89 -2.11 4.45
CA GLY A 198 -10.32 -1.42 3.24
C GLY A 198 -11.80 -1.06 3.28
N LEU A 199 -12.67 -2.00 3.66
CA LEU A 199 -14.10 -1.70 3.85
C LEU A 199 -14.34 -0.55 4.82
N LEU A 200 -13.58 -0.49 5.91
CA LEU A 200 -13.65 0.60 6.89
C LEU A 200 -13.23 1.94 6.28
N VAL A 201 -12.14 1.96 5.49
CA VAL A 201 -11.70 3.15 4.76
C VAL A 201 -12.75 3.61 3.75
N ALA A 202 -13.28 2.70 2.92
CA ALA A 202 -14.32 3.03 1.96
C ALA A 202 -15.59 3.56 2.62
N ALA A 203 -16.00 2.98 3.76
CA ALA A 203 -17.14 3.42 4.55
C ALA A 203 -16.93 4.83 5.13
N LEU A 204 -15.74 5.13 5.67
CA LEU A 204 -15.40 6.46 6.18
C LEU A 204 -15.39 7.51 5.08
N VAL A 205 -14.80 7.20 3.93
CA VAL A 205 -14.80 8.10 2.77
C VAL A 205 -16.23 8.36 2.30
N LEU A 206 -17.04 7.31 2.17
CA LEU A 206 -18.46 7.44 1.81
C LEU A 206 -19.23 8.29 2.82
N ALA A 207 -19.08 8.04 4.12
CA ALA A 207 -19.73 8.83 5.18
C ALA A 207 -19.32 10.31 5.11
N SER A 208 -18.02 10.59 4.97
CA SER A 208 -17.50 11.96 4.85
C SER A 208 -18.04 12.69 3.63
N SER A 209 -18.38 11.96 2.55
CA SER A 209 -18.90 12.54 1.32
C SER A 209 -20.28 13.18 1.46
N PHE A 210 -21.05 12.83 2.50
CA PHE A 210 -22.40 13.36 2.75
C PHE A 210 -22.41 14.61 3.65
N VAL A 211 -21.30 14.91 4.32
CA VAL A 211 -21.22 15.97 5.32
C VAL A 211 -20.72 17.26 4.67
N ASP A 212 -21.38 18.38 4.98
CA ASP A 212 -20.99 19.72 4.54
C ASP A 212 -20.93 20.67 5.74
N PHE A 213 -19.73 21.08 6.14
CA PHE A 213 -19.53 22.13 7.14
C PHE A 213 -18.10 22.67 7.09
N GLN A 214 -17.93 23.86 7.65
CA GLN A 214 -16.60 24.45 7.87
C GLN A 214 -16.52 24.99 9.31
N ALA A 215 -15.53 24.51 10.06
CA ALA A 215 -15.24 24.93 11.42
C ALA A 215 -13.77 25.33 11.53
N GLY A 216 -13.48 26.63 11.38
CA GLY A 216 -12.12 27.13 11.31
C GLY A 216 -11.36 26.57 10.09
N LEU A 217 -10.29 25.84 10.34
CA LEU A 217 -9.47 25.19 9.30
C LEU A 217 -9.95 23.78 8.95
N LEU A 218 -10.91 23.22 9.70
CA LEU A 218 -11.52 21.93 9.39
C LEU A 218 -12.67 22.13 8.40
N ALA A 219 -12.60 21.45 7.26
CA ALA A 219 -13.63 21.52 6.23
C ALA A 219 -14.11 20.12 5.83
N CYS A 220 -15.41 19.89 5.88
CA CYS A 220 -16.09 18.77 5.21
C CYS A 220 -16.85 19.36 4.02
N ARG A 221 -16.64 18.82 2.82
CA ARG A 221 -17.33 19.27 1.61
C ARG A 221 -18.17 18.14 1.08
N ARG A 222 -19.46 18.38 0.92
CA ARG A 222 -20.35 17.39 0.33
C ARG A 222 -19.96 17.14 -1.13
N TRP A 223 -19.89 15.87 -1.52
CA TRP A 223 -19.61 15.48 -2.89
C TRP A 223 -20.86 15.56 -3.78
N GLU A 224 -20.64 15.63 -5.09
CA GLU A 224 -21.71 15.52 -6.08
C GLU A 224 -22.52 14.22 -5.90
N ALA A 225 -23.85 14.31 -6.00
CA ALA A 225 -24.75 13.17 -5.81
C ALA A 225 -24.49 12.00 -6.77
N SER A 226 -23.94 12.26 -7.96
CA SER A 226 -23.50 11.22 -8.89
C SER A 226 -22.34 10.39 -8.34
N ARG A 227 -21.34 11.05 -7.75
CA ARG A 227 -20.16 10.41 -7.13
C ARG A 227 -20.52 9.69 -5.85
N GLN A 228 -21.37 10.29 -5.01
CA GLN A 228 -21.90 9.64 -3.80
C GLN A 228 -22.62 8.33 -4.14
N ARG A 229 -23.55 8.37 -5.11
CA ARG A 229 -24.29 7.16 -5.54
C ARG A 229 -23.37 6.11 -6.16
N ALA A 230 -22.41 6.52 -6.99
CA ALA A 230 -21.46 5.60 -7.59
C ALA A 230 -20.59 4.92 -6.54
N LEU A 231 -20.06 5.67 -5.56
CA LEU A 231 -19.28 5.11 -4.46
C LEU A 231 -20.13 4.20 -3.57
N ALA A 232 -21.34 4.63 -3.17
CA ALA A 232 -22.25 3.82 -2.37
C ALA A 232 -22.57 2.49 -3.07
N PHE A 233 -22.89 2.54 -4.36
CA PHE A 233 -23.18 1.33 -5.12
C PHE A 233 -21.93 0.44 -5.29
N ALA A 234 -20.76 1.04 -5.52
CA ALA A 234 -19.50 0.30 -5.55
C ALA A 234 -19.19 -0.38 -4.20
N VAL A 235 -19.43 0.27 -3.06
CA VAL A 235 -19.24 -0.32 -1.73
C VAL A 235 -20.19 -1.51 -1.51
N VAL A 236 -21.46 -1.40 -1.89
CA VAL A 236 -22.41 -2.52 -1.82
C VAL A 236 -21.94 -3.68 -2.69
N LEU A 237 -21.49 -3.41 -3.92
CA LEU A 237 -20.93 -4.44 -4.81
C LEU A 237 -19.64 -5.04 -4.25
N SER A 238 -18.81 -4.27 -3.56
CA SER A 238 -17.59 -4.77 -2.89
C SER A 238 -17.91 -5.72 -1.75
N ILE A 239 -18.93 -5.40 -0.94
CA ILE A 239 -19.42 -6.30 0.11
C ILE A 239 -19.95 -7.61 -0.51
N ALA A 240 -20.71 -7.52 -1.60
CA ALA A 240 -21.17 -8.70 -2.33
C ALA A 240 -20.00 -9.49 -2.95
N ALA A 241 -18.97 -8.81 -3.44
CA ALA A 241 -17.78 -9.42 -4.02
C ALA A 241 -16.96 -10.21 -3.01
N LEU A 242 -17.08 -9.94 -1.71
CA LEU A 242 -16.45 -10.76 -0.67
C LEU A 242 -16.92 -12.22 -0.69
N PHE A 243 -18.13 -12.51 -1.19
CA PHE A 243 -18.63 -13.88 -1.34
C PHE A 243 -17.97 -14.65 -2.48
N LEU A 244 -17.13 -14.00 -3.31
CA LEU A 244 -16.28 -14.66 -4.29
C LEU A 244 -15.05 -15.29 -3.62
N ASN A 245 -15.29 -16.10 -2.59
CA ASN A 245 -14.28 -16.86 -1.88
C ASN A 245 -14.77 -18.29 -1.63
N PRO A 246 -13.89 -19.30 -1.64
CA PRO A 246 -14.29 -20.70 -1.58
C PRO A 246 -14.82 -21.15 -0.21
N ILE A 247 -14.62 -20.35 0.85
CA ILE A 247 -14.97 -20.68 2.24
C ILE A 247 -16.35 -20.11 2.62
N GLY A 248 -16.79 -19.05 1.93
CA GLY A 248 -18.04 -18.35 2.21
C GLY A 248 -17.95 -17.40 3.39
N LEU A 249 -18.97 -17.44 4.25
CA LEU A 249 -19.18 -16.45 5.32
C LEU A 249 -18.10 -16.51 6.41
N SER A 250 -17.55 -17.70 6.71
CA SER A 250 -16.55 -17.86 7.78
C SER A 250 -15.28 -17.05 7.50
N GLN A 251 -14.84 -16.95 6.24
CA GLN A 251 -13.70 -16.13 5.85
C GLN A 251 -13.99 -14.63 5.94
N ILE A 252 -15.23 -14.22 5.64
CA ILE A 252 -15.66 -12.82 5.76
C ILE A 252 -15.67 -12.39 7.22
N LEU A 253 -16.13 -13.26 8.12
CA LEU A 253 -16.22 -12.99 9.55
C LEU A 253 -14.91 -13.23 10.31
N TYR A 254 -13.92 -13.87 9.68
CA TYR A 254 -12.65 -14.23 10.32
C TYR A 254 -11.97 -13.05 11.06
N PRO A 255 -11.80 -11.84 10.46
CA PRO A 255 -11.18 -10.73 11.18
C PRO A 255 -11.95 -10.30 12.44
N VAL A 256 -13.28 -10.40 12.40
CA VAL A 256 -14.15 -10.06 13.54
C VAL A 256 -14.04 -11.15 14.61
N ASP A 257 -14.03 -12.41 14.21
CA ASP A 257 -13.89 -13.56 15.11
C ASP A 257 -12.53 -13.54 15.84
N THR A 258 -11.44 -13.29 15.11
CA THR A 258 -10.10 -13.11 15.69
C THR A 258 -10.08 -12.00 16.74
N LEU A 259 -10.67 -10.84 16.42
CA LEU A 259 -10.69 -9.69 17.34
C LEU A 259 -11.54 -9.93 18.58
N LEU A 260 -12.61 -10.72 18.52
CA LEU A 260 -13.54 -10.94 19.64
C LEU A 260 -13.21 -12.18 20.48
N HIS A 261 -12.61 -13.21 19.88
CA HIS A 261 -12.48 -14.53 20.52
C HIS A 261 -11.03 -14.98 20.71
N GLN A 262 -10.04 -14.37 20.04
CA GLN A 262 -8.63 -14.78 20.14
C GLN A 262 -7.76 -13.87 21.03
N HIS A 263 -8.37 -13.05 21.91
CA HIS A 263 -7.68 -12.09 22.76
C HIS A 263 -6.45 -12.65 23.51
N ILE A 264 -6.54 -13.89 24.03
CA ILE A 264 -5.44 -14.52 24.76
C ILE A 264 -4.25 -14.78 23.83
N GLY A 265 -4.48 -15.39 22.66
CA GLY A 265 -3.41 -15.67 21.68
C GLY A 265 -2.75 -14.39 21.18
N LEU A 266 -3.57 -13.37 20.84
CA LEU A 266 -3.08 -12.07 20.38
C LEU A 266 -2.24 -11.36 21.45
N SER A 267 -2.61 -11.49 22.74
CA SER A 267 -1.86 -10.87 23.85
C SER A 267 -0.46 -11.46 24.06
N GLN A 268 -0.16 -12.63 23.49
CA GLN A 268 1.16 -13.25 23.59
C GLN A 268 2.06 -12.89 22.40
N VAL A 269 1.51 -12.26 21.37
CA VAL A 269 2.25 -11.87 20.18
C VAL A 269 2.65 -10.40 20.31
N GLU A 270 3.96 -10.13 20.27
CA GLU A 270 4.52 -8.79 20.48
C GLU A 270 3.95 -7.75 19.50
N GLU A 271 3.77 -8.14 18.23
CA GLU A 271 3.26 -7.24 17.18
C GLU A 271 1.80 -6.78 17.40
N TRP A 272 1.03 -7.45 18.25
CA TRP A 272 -0.35 -7.09 18.58
C TRP A 272 -0.46 -6.22 19.83
N GLN A 273 0.63 -5.99 20.55
CA GLN A 273 0.65 -5.11 21.71
C GLN A 273 0.44 -3.65 21.31
N ALA A 274 0.06 -2.82 22.28
CA ALA A 274 0.02 -1.38 22.10
C ALA A 274 1.42 -0.80 21.86
N LEU A 275 1.46 0.38 21.22
CA LEU A 275 2.70 1.15 21.12
C LEU A 275 3.19 1.54 22.52
N GLN A 276 4.48 1.34 22.76
CA GLN A 276 5.11 1.62 24.05
C GLN A 276 5.59 3.08 24.16
N PHE A 277 5.58 3.83 23.06
CA PHE A 277 6.02 5.23 22.98
C PHE A 277 7.46 5.46 23.47
N SER A 278 8.32 4.47 23.23
CA SER A 278 9.70 4.46 23.71
C SER A 278 10.72 4.44 22.58
N GLY A 279 10.35 3.95 21.40
CA GLY A 279 11.23 3.84 20.24
C GLY A 279 11.22 5.07 19.33
N GLY A 280 12.26 5.23 18.52
CA GLY A 280 12.35 6.29 17.52
C GLY A 280 11.18 6.28 16.51
N ARG A 281 10.65 5.10 16.18
CA ARG A 281 9.47 4.96 15.30
C ARG A 281 8.19 5.50 15.96
N ASP A 282 8.03 5.29 17.26
CA ASP A 282 6.87 5.76 18.02
C ASP A 282 6.90 7.29 18.14
N PHE A 283 8.09 7.87 18.33
CA PHE A 283 8.26 9.33 18.27
C PHE A 283 8.00 9.88 16.87
N ALA A 284 8.40 9.17 15.81
CA ALA A 284 8.05 9.55 14.45
C ALA A 284 6.53 9.49 14.22
N PHE A 285 5.84 8.48 14.75
CA PHE A 285 4.38 8.37 14.73
C PHE A 285 3.72 9.60 15.36
N LEU A 286 4.13 9.98 16.58
CA LEU A 286 3.66 11.21 17.24
C LEU A 286 4.00 12.47 16.44
N GLY A 287 5.20 12.53 15.88
CA GLY A 287 5.67 13.63 15.04
C GLY A 287 4.83 13.83 13.79
N ILE A 288 4.43 12.75 13.11
CA ILE A 288 3.55 12.81 11.92
C ILE A 288 2.14 13.28 12.32
N ILE A 289 1.59 12.80 13.43
CA ILE A 289 0.30 13.30 13.95
C ILE A 289 0.39 14.80 14.21
N ALA A 290 1.40 15.23 14.98
CA ALA A 290 1.60 16.65 15.29
C ALA A 290 1.77 17.49 14.01
N LEU A 291 2.54 17.01 13.05
CA LEU A 291 2.78 17.70 11.80
C LEU A 291 1.49 17.89 10.98
N ILE A 292 0.65 16.85 10.86
CA ILE A 292 -0.63 16.93 10.13
C ILE A 292 -1.61 17.87 10.83
N LEU A 293 -1.61 17.93 12.17
CA LEU A 293 -2.50 18.81 12.92
C LEU A 293 -2.00 20.27 12.96
N LEU A 294 -0.68 20.50 12.96
CA LEU A 294 -0.09 21.84 13.07
C LEU A 294 0.13 22.53 11.71
N LEU A 295 0.44 21.79 10.64
CA LEU A 295 0.67 22.38 9.31
C LEU A 295 -0.51 23.21 8.79
N PRO A 296 -1.79 22.77 8.93
CA PRO A 296 -2.94 23.59 8.57
C PRO A 296 -2.93 24.96 9.25
N ALA A 297 -2.59 24.99 10.55
CA ALA A 297 -2.54 26.22 11.35
C ALA A 297 -1.39 27.14 10.91
N ILE A 298 -0.20 26.57 10.64
CA ILE A 298 0.99 27.33 10.23
C ILE A 298 0.84 27.88 8.80
N ARG A 299 0.40 27.03 7.86
CA ARG A 299 0.30 27.37 6.44
C ARG A 299 -1.04 27.99 6.03
N ARG A 300 -1.97 28.13 6.98
CA ARG A 300 -3.34 28.63 6.76
C ARG A 300 -4.06 27.85 5.64
N THR A 301 -3.93 26.53 5.67
CA THR A 301 -4.59 25.61 4.73
C THR A 301 -5.69 24.82 5.42
N GLU A 302 -6.66 24.36 4.65
CA GLU A 302 -7.72 23.50 5.17
C GLU A 302 -7.20 22.07 5.43
N LEU A 303 -7.62 21.50 6.56
CA LEU A 303 -7.57 20.06 6.82
C LEU A 303 -8.93 19.48 6.45
N TRP A 304 -8.95 18.49 5.55
CA TRP A 304 -10.22 17.90 5.16
C TRP A 304 -10.70 16.89 6.20
N CYS A 305 -11.99 16.90 6.44
CA CYS A 305 -12.73 15.98 7.29
C CYS A 305 -12.35 14.51 7.07
N GLN A 306 -12.32 14.10 5.80
CA GLN A 306 -11.90 12.77 5.39
C GLN A 306 -10.46 12.46 5.85
N GLU A 307 -9.54 13.42 5.73
CA GLU A 307 -8.15 13.24 6.12
C GLU A 307 -8.00 13.13 7.63
N LEU A 308 -8.76 13.93 8.39
CA LEU A 308 -8.80 13.83 9.84
C LEU A 308 -9.36 12.46 10.28
N LEU A 309 -10.40 11.96 9.61
CA LEU A 309 -10.94 10.62 9.88
C LEU A 309 -9.94 9.50 9.55
N LEU A 310 -9.23 9.59 8.43
CA LEU A 310 -8.19 8.61 8.05
C LEU A 310 -6.98 8.68 8.98
N LEU A 311 -6.57 9.88 9.42
CA LEU A 311 -5.56 10.08 10.45
C LEU A 311 -6.01 9.44 11.77
N ALA A 312 -7.23 9.73 12.21
CA ALA A 312 -7.77 9.20 13.46
C ALA A 312 -7.87 7.68 13.43
N LEU A 313 -8.35 7.10 12.32
CA LEU A 313 -8.40 5.65 12.14
C LEU A 313 -7.00 5.03 12.21
N GLY A 314 -6.07 5.52 11.39
CA GLY A 314 -4.70 5.01 11.36
C GLY A 314 -4.01 5.14 12.70
N ALA A 315 -4.17 6.29 13.37
CA ALA A 315 -3.58 6.57 14.67
C ALA A 315 -4.17 5.66 15.76
N TRP A 316 -5.48 5.48 15.78
CA TRP A 316 -6.15 4.58 16.72
C TRP A 316 -5.70 3.13 16.53
N LEU A 317 -5.68 2.64 15.29
CA LEU A 317 -5.22 1.27 15.01
C LEU A 317 -3.77 1.07 15.42
N ALA A 318 -2.87 1.98 15.03
CA ALA A 318 -1.46 1.89 15.36
C ALA A 318 -1.19 2.02 16.87
N ALA A 319 -1.89 2.90 17.58
CA ALA A 319 -1.75 3.05 19.03
C ALA A 319 -2.14 1.77 19.79
N ASN A 320 -3.18 1.07 19.32
CA ASN A 320 -3.64 -0.17 19.95
C ASN A 320 -2.81 -1.39 19.55
N HIS A 321 -2.26 -1.41 18.33
CA HIS A 321 -1.52 -2.56 17.79
C HIS A 321 -0.31 -2.10 16.99
N GLN A 322 0.90 -2.45 17.43
CA GLN A 322 2.17 -2.09 16.76
C GLN A 322 2.19 -2.50 15.29
N ARG A 323 1.63 -3.68 14.97
CA ARG A 323 1.51 -4.17 13.59
C ARG A 323 0.64 -3.30 12.70
N MET A 324 -0.17 -2.39 13.23
CA MET A 324 -1.01 -1.49 12.43
C MET A 324 -0.32 -0.18 12.07
N LEU A 325 0.95 0.00 12.44
CA LEU A 325 1.76 1.14 12.00
C LEU A 325 1.78 1.28 10.47
N PHE A 326 1.77 0.18 9.71
CA PHE A 326 1.71 0.27 8.25
C PHE A 326 0.44 0.98 7.77
N VAL A 327 -0.72 0.73 8.41
CA VAL A 327 -2.00 1.36 8.06
C VAL A 327 -1.87 2.85 8.26
N PHE A 328 -1.33 3.25 9.41
CA PHE A 328 -1.03 4.65 9.71
C PHE A 328 -0.14 5.27 8.62
N GLY A 329 0.98 4.64 8.27
CA GLY A 329 1.88 5.14 7.23
C GLY A 329 1.21 5.31 5.86
N ILE A 330 0.43 4.32 5.42
CA ILE A 330 -0.30 4.36 4.14
C ILE A 330 -1.38 5.45 4.12
N LEU A 331 -2.17 5.57 5.20
CA LEU A 331 -3.27 6.53 5.27
C LEU A 331 -2.76 7.99 5.42
N THR A 332 -1.65 8.20 6.12
CA THR A 332 -1.13 9.56 6.42
C THR A 332 -0.19 10.13 5.36
N ALA A 333 0.52 9.28 4.62
CA ALA A 333 1.44 9.71 3.55
C ALA A 333 0.81 10.66 2.50
N PRO A 334 -0.38 10.39 1.93
CA PRO A 334 -1.01 11.31 0.98
C PRO A 334 -1.46 12.63 1.63
N ILE A 335 -1.93 12.59 2.88
CA ILE A 335 -2.34 13.78 3.64
C ILE A 335 -1.14 14.71 3.82
N LEU A 336 -0.03 14.15 4.29
CA LEU A 336 1.21 14.89 4.49
C LEU A 336 1.72 15.49 3.18
N SER A 337 1.68 14.71 2.10
CA SER A 337 2.08 15.16 0.76
C SER A 337 1.23 16.32 0.25
N ARG A 338 -0.09 16.33 0.53
CA ARG A 338 -0.96 17.46 0.19
C ARG A 338 -0.63 18.70 1.02
N LEU A 339 -0.48 18.55 2.33
CA LEU A 339 -0.19 19.69 3.24
C LEU A 339 1.18 20.32 2.96
N LEU A 340 2.14 19.54 2.46
CA LEU A 340 3.47 19.99 2.08
C LEU A 340 3.61 20.33 0.58
N ALA A 341 2.55 20.30 -0.22
CA ALA A 341 2.63 20.44 -1.68
C ALA A 341 3.40 21.69 -2.15
N THR A 342 3.31 22.78 -1.39
CA THR A 342 3.97 24.07 -1.67
C THR A 342 5.21 24.33 -0.80
N ALA A 343 5.72 23.32 -0.09
CA ALA A 343 6.90 23.48 0.77
C ALA A 343 8.22 23.56 -0.02
N TRP A 344 8.27 22.96 -1.21
CA TRP A 344 9.40 23.05 -2.14
C TRP A 344 8.95 23.50 -3.52
N ASP A 345 9.90 24.06 -4.27
CA ASP A 345 9.70 24.40 -5.67
C ASP A 345 9.27 23.19 -6.49
N ASN A 346 8.33 23.43 -7.40
CA ASN A 346 7.84 22.42 -8.32
C ASN A 346 8.97 21.90 -9.20
N TYR A 347 8.87 20.61 -9.52
CA TYR A 347 9.74 19.99 -10.52
C TYR A 347 9.57 20.68 -11.88
N VAL A 348 10.68 21.15 -12.46
CA VAL A 348 10.71 21.77 -13.79
C VAL A 348 11.52 20.86 -14.72
N ALA A 349 10.84 20.17 -15.64
CA ALA A 349 11.48 19.22 -16.56
C ALA A 349 12.59 19.83 -17.44
N ALA A 350 12.56 21.14 -17.67
CA ALA A 350 13.61 21.85 -18.42
C ALA A 350 14.95 21.92 -17.66
N GLN A 351 14.93 21.79 -16.34
CA GLN A 351 16.13 21.82 -15.48
C GLN A 351 16.72 20.43 -15.24
N ASP A 352 16.16 19.39 -15.87
CA ASP A 352 16.67 18.03 -15.69
C ASP A 352 18.09 17.87 -16.25
N LEU A 353 18.89 17.12 -15.50
CA LEU A 353 20.22 16.67 -15.88
C LEU A 353 20.15 15.17 -16.26
N PRO A 354 19.63 14.81 -17.45
CA PRO A 354 19.34 13.42 -17.81
C PRO A 354 20.58 12.52 -17.77
N GLY A 355 21.78 13.06 -18.03
CA GLY A 355 23.03 12.31 -17.88
C GLY A 355 23.33 11.91 -16.43
N ALA A 356 23.16 12.84 -15.48
CA ALA A 356 23.33 12.55 -14.05
C ALA A 356 22.25 11.57 -13.55
N ASN A 357 21.00 11.77 -13.98
CA ASN A 357 19.90 10.85 -13.68
C ASN A 357 20.18 9.44 -14.22
N ALA A 358 20.69 9.32 -15.45
CA ALA A 358 21.04 8.03 -16.05
C ALA A 358 22.15 7.31 -15.26
N ILE A 359 23.17 8.05 -14.81
CA ILE A 359 24.23 7.48 -13.95
C ILE A 359 23.63 6.98 -12.63
N LEU A 360 22.80 7.78 -11.96
CA LEU A 360 22.18 7.38 -10.69
C LEU A 360 21.22 6.18 -10.87
N ILE A 361 20.49 6.12 -11.98
CA ILE A 361 19.65 4.98 -12.34
C ILE A 361 20.52 3.75 -12.60
N ALA A 362 21.62 3.88 -13.35
CA ALA A 362 22.54 2.78 -13.60
C ALA A 362 23.18 2.24 -12.32
N VAL A 363 23.62 3.13 -11.42
CA VAL A 363 24.13 2.77 -10.09
C VAL A 363 23.05 2.08 -9.27
N SER A 364 21.81 2.59 -9.31
CA SER A 364 20.66 1.98 -8.63
C SER A 364 20.42 0.55 -9.11
N LEU A 365 20.39 0.33 -10.42
CA LEU A 365 20.24 -0.99 -11.02
C LEU A 365 21.41 -1.90 -10.64
N PHE A 366 22.64 -1.41 -10.67
CA PHE A 366 23.82 -2.17 -10.24
C PHE A 366 23.69 -2.64 -8.79
N PHE A 367 23.24 -1.79 -7.87
CA PHE A 367 22.98 -2.18 -6.48
C PHE A 367 21.88 -3.23 -6.37
N VAL A 368 20.78 -3.07 -7.11
CA VAL A 368 19.68 -4.04 -7.12
C VAL A 368 20.19 -5.41 -7.57
N PHE A 369 20.83 -5.49 -8.73
CA PHE A 369 21.35 -6.75 -9.27
C PHE A 369 22.47 -7.34 -8.42
N GLY A 370 23.41 -6.53 -7.93
CA GLY A 370 24.51 -6.98 -7.09
C GLY A 370 24.10 -7.42 -5.68
N THR A 371 22.85 -7.14 -5.27
CA THR A 371 22.30 -7.63 -3.99
C THR A 371 21.71 -9.03 -4.11
N PHE A 372 21.36 -9.48 -5.32
CA PHE A 372 20.94 -10.86 -5.53
C PHE A 372 22.19 -11.77 -5.60
N PRO A 373 22.22 -12.88 -4.84
CA PRO A 373 23.32 -13.84 -4.87
C PRO A 373 23.36 -14.66 -6.16
#